data_AF-A0A2D9F2J0-F1
#
_entry.id   AF-A0A2D9F2J0-F1
#
_cell.length_a   1.000
_cell.length_b   1.000
_cell.length_c   1.000
_cell.angle_alpha   90.00
_cell.angle_beta   90.00
_cell.angle_gamma   90.00
#
_symmetry.space_group_name_H-M   'P 1'
#
loop_
_entity.id
_entity.type
_entity.pdbx_description
1 polymer ?
#
loop_
_entity_poly.entity_id
_entity_poly.type
_entity_poly.pdbx_seq_one_letter_code
_entity_poly.pdbx_strand_id
1 'polypeptide(L)'
;MDDIKTFPLAKPLKIGGGNVTALVLGPLDAGHAIDAAAAAERVVFGPSGEPVLVPSPVVATAERARRQVRKLTFEDGREMQGPMALADLRRLSEPALNALYDRLEKIDLLYLEREAGAGRFDGTDGGGNPVGGADPESGAGLPDGPGPVGEPAGN
;
A
#
# COMPACT_ATOMS: atom_id res chain seq x y z
N MET A 1 -12.49 14.26 -7.76
CA MET A 1 -11.62 13.08 -7.52
C MET A 1 -12.31 11.77 -7.91
N ASP A 2 -13.64 11.73 -7.97
CA ASP A 2 -14.38 10.50 -8.36
C ASP A 2 -14.27 10.12 -9.84
N ASP A 3 -14.13 11.10 -10.75
CA ASP A 3 -14.06 10.85 -12.20
C ASP A 3 -12.88 9.97 -12.64
N ILE A 4 -11.77 9.97 -11.88
CA ILE A 4 -10.61 9.15 -12.24
C ILE A 4 -10.85 7.67 -11.92
N LYS A 5 -11.65 7.39 -10.88
CA LYS A 5 -11.92 6.04 -10.39
C LYS A 5 -12.89 5.29 -11.29
N THR A 6 -13.78 5.99 -11.98
CA THR A 6 -14.66 5.35 -12.96
C THR A 6 -13.98 5.28 -14.33
N PHE A 7 -13.84 4.06 -14.85
CA PHE A 7 -13.30 3.77 -16.16
C PHE A 7 -14.42 3.24 -17.07
N PRO A 8 -15.01 4.09 -17.94
CA PRO A 8 -16.00 3.64 -18.89
C PRO A 8 -15.35 2.76 -19.96
N LEU A 9 -16.01 1.65 -20.31
CA LEU A 9 -15.58 0.77 -21.39
C LEU A 9 -16.11 1.30 -22.71
N ALA A 10 -15.20 1.50 -23.67
CA ALA A 10 -15.58 1.93 -25.02
C ALA A 10 -16.48 0.91 -25.75
N LYS A 11 -16.37 -0.37 -25.37
CA LYS A 11 -17.25 -1.46 -25.82
C LYS A 11 -17.68 -2.28 -24.61
N PRO A 12 -18.97 -2.63 -24.47
CA PRO A 12 -19.40 -3.44 -23.34
C PRO A 12 -18.73 -4.81 -23.31
N LEU A 13 -18.35 -5.26 -22.12
CA LEU A 13 -17.74 -6.58 -21.88
C LEU A 13 -18.79 -7.54 -21.31
N LYS A 14 -19.06 -8.64 -22.01
CA LYS A 14 -20.07 -9.62 -21.58
C LYS A 14 -19.55 -10.56 -20.49
N ILE A 15 -20.07 -10.42 -19.28
CA ILE A 15 -19.70 -11.22 -18.09
C ILE A 15 -20.98 -11.75 -17.43
N GLY A 16 -21.03 -13.05 -17.12
CA GLY A 16 -22.16 -13.63 -16.38
C GLY A 16 -23.56 -13.37 -16.99
N GLY A 17 -23.62 -13.20 -18.32
CA GLY A 17 -24.87 -12.89 -19.04
C GLY A 17 -25.25 -11.40 -19.10
N GLY A 18 -24.54 -10.51 -18.39
CA GLY A 18 -24.74 -9.06 -18.47
C GLY A 18 -23.63 -8.35 -19.25
N ASN A 19 -23.92 -7.13 -19.68
CA ASN A 19 -22.97 -6.23 -20.33
C ASN A 19 -22.35 -5.30 -19.29
N VAL A 20 -21.06 -5.45 -19.00
CA VAL A 20 -20.31 -4.48 -18.19
C VAL A 20 -19.96 -3.28 -19.05
N THR A 21 -20.26 -2.08 -18.58
CA THR A 21 -20.06 -0.82 -19.30
C THR A 21 -19.06 0.10 -18.62
N ALA A 22 -18.77 -0.11 -17.33
CA ALA A 22 -17.74 0.65 -16.61
C ALA A 22 -17.09 -0.20 -15.50
N LEU A 23 -15.88 0.19 -15.12
CA LEU A 23 -15.12 -0.35 -14.00
C LEU A 23 -14.92 0.74 -12.95
N VAL A 24 -15.02 0.40 -11.67
CA VAL A 24 -14.56 1.26 -10.58
C VAL A 24 -13.19 0.77 -10.15
N LEU A 25 -12.23 1.67 -10.18
CA LEU A 25 -10.82 1.43 -9.94
C LEU A 25 -10.41 1.98 -8.57
N GLY A 26 -9.37 1.40 -7.99
CA GLY A 26 -8.76 1.85 -6.74
C GLY A 26 -7.25 1.63 -6.74
N PRO A 27 -6.54 2.22 -5.76
CA PRO A 27 -5.09 2.05 -5.64
C PRO A 27 -4.76 0.58 -5.37
N LEU A 28 -3.56 0.16 -5.77
CA LEU A 28 -3.05 -1.15 -5.37
C LEU A 28 -2.46 -1.08 -3.95
N ASP A 29 -3.11 -1.74 -3.00
CA ASP A 29 -2.56 -1.90 -1.66
C ASP A 29 -1.50 -3.01 -1.58
N ALA A 30 -0.78 -3.05 -0.45
CA ALA A 30 0.32 -3.97 -0.23
C ALA A 30 -0.10 -5.45 -0.34
N GLY A 31 -1.28 -5.81 0.19
CA GLY A 31 -1.78 -7.19 0.13
C GLY A 31 -2.01 -7.62 -1.31
N HIS A 32 -2.72 -6.81 -2.09
CA HIS A 32 -2.93 -7.08 -3.51
C HIS A 32 -1.64 -7.08 -4.33
N ALA A 33 -0.64 -6.28 -3.96
CA ALA A 33 0.67 -6.27 -4.61
C ALA A 33 1.44 -7.58 -4.38
N ILE A 34 1.46 -8.09 -3.14
CA ILE A 34 2.07 -9.38 -2.80
C ILE A 34 1.36 -10.52 -3.53
N ASP A 35 0.03 -10.54 -3.48
CA ASP A 35 -0.78 -11.56 -4.16
C ASP A 35 -0.57 -11.57 -5.68
N ALA A 36 -0.37 -10.39 -6.28
CA ALA A 36 -0.08 -10.30 -7.70
C ALA A 36 1.31 -10.82 -8.06
N ALA A 37 2.31 -10.57 -7.21
CA ALA A 37 3.65 -11.10 -7.38
C ALA A 37 3.65 -12.63 -7.27
N ALA A 38 3.03 -13.18 -6.22
CA ALA A 38 2.92 -14.63 -6.01
C ALA A 38 2.18 -15.32 -7.17
N ALA A 39 1.08 -14.73 -7.65
CA ALA A 39 0.32 -15.28 -8.79
C ALA A 39 1.09 -15.24 -10.13
N ALA A 40 2.15 -14.44 -10.21
CA ALA A 40 3.00 -14.33 -11.39
C ALA A 40 4.17 -15.32 -11.41
N GLU A 41 4.41 -16.03 -10.31
CA GLU A 41 5.45 -17.05 -10.22
C GLU A 41 5.03 -18.34 -10.92
N ARG A 42 5.97 -18.95 -11.63
CA ARG A 42 5.78 -20.25 -12.26
C ARG A 42 6.94 -21.17 -11.91
N VAL A 43 6.62 -22.42 -11.60
CA VAL A 43 7.63 -23.47 -11.49
C VAL A 43 8.01 -23.93 -12.89
N VAL A 44 9.30 -23.86 -13.21
CA VAL A 44 9.91 -24.45 -14.40
C VAL A 44 11.02 -25.39 -13.96
N PHE A 45 11.32 -26.40 -14.77
CA PHE A 45 12.42 -27.32 -14.49
C PHE A 45 13.66 -26.85 -15.25
N GLY A 46 14.76 -26.67 -14.52
CA GLY A 46 16.06 -26.31 -15.08
C GLY A 46 16.69 -27.47 -15.86
N PRO A 47 17.82 -27.23 -16.55
CA PRO A 47 18.49 -28.25 -17.37
C PRO A 47 18.91 -29.50 -16.60
N SER A 48 19.17 -29.39 -15.28
CA SER A 48 19.49 -30.51 -14.39
C SER A 48 18.28 -31.11 -13.68
N GLY A 49 17.05 -30.70 -14.03
CA GLY A 49 15.81 -31.23 -13.48
C GLY A 49 15.39 -30.64 -12.13
N GLU A 50 16.08 -29.63 -11.63
CA GLU A 50 15.73 -28.89 -10.43
C GLU A 50 14.54 -27.94 -10.69
N PRO A 51 13.58 -27.83 -9.75
CA PRO A 51 12.51 -26.85 -9.85
C PRO A 51 13.03 -25.44 -9.56
N VAL A 52 12.76 -24.51 -10.46
CA VAL A 52 13.10 -23.08 -10.34
C VAL A 52 11.81 -22.26 -10.42
N LEU A 53 11.66 -21.28 -9.54
CA LEU A 53 10.59 -20.29 -9.62
C LEU A 53 11.04 -19.14 -10.54
N VAL A 54 10.23 -18.86 -11.56
CA VAL A 54 10.46 -17.75 -12.48
C VAL A 54 9.26 -16.81 -12.43
N PRO A 55 9.47 -15.51 -12.10
CA PRO A 55 8.41 -14.53 -12.15
C PRO A 55 8.11 -14.16 -13.61
N SER A 56 6.84 -14.03 -13.96
CA SER A 56 6.42 -13.49 -15.25
C SER A 56 5.99 -12.02 -15.11
N PRO A 57 6.76 -11.06 -15.64
CA PRO A 57 6.41 -9.64 -15.56
C PRO A 57 5.03 -9.35 -16.16
N VAL A 58 4.68 -10.00 -17.27
CA VAL A 58 3.39 -9.83 -17.94
C VAL A 58 2.23 -10.30 -17.05
N VAL A 59 2.38 -11.46 -16.40
CA VAL A 59 1.35 -11.96 -15.46
C VAL A 59 1.26 -11.05 -14.25
N ALA A 60 2.39 -10.57 -13.72
CA ALA A 60 2.41 -9.64 -12.59
C ALA A 60 1.62 -8.36 -12.91
N THR A 61 1.86 -7.75 -14.07
CA THR A 61 1.12 -6.55 -14.51
C THR A 61 -0.39 -6.81 -14.62
N ALA A 62 -0.78 -7.92 -15.25
CA ALA A 62 -2.21 -8.25 -15.39
C ALA A 62 -2.88 -8.56 -14.04
N GLU A 63 -2.18 -9.25 -13.14
CA GLU A 63 -2.66 -9.58 -11.79
C GLU A 63 -2.78 -8.34 -10.90
N ARG A 64 -1.88 -7.36 -11.04
CA ARG A 64 -2.01 -6.04 -10.38
C ARG A 64 -3.25 -5.31 -10.90
N ALA A 65 -3.38 -5.21 -12.23
CA ALA A 65 -4.46 -4.47 -12.83
C ALA A 65 -5.85 -5.02 -12.48
N ARG A 66 -6.03 -6.35 -12.54
CA ARG A 66 -7.33 -6.95 -12.18
C ARG A 66 -7.70 -6.74 -10.71
N ARG A 67 -6.70 -6.63 -9.83
CA ARG A 67 -6.91 -6.37 -8.39
C ARG A 67 -7.29 -4.93 -8.11
N GLN A 68 -6.80 -3.99 -8.91
CA GLN A 68 -7.20 -2.58 -8.82
C GLN A 68 -8.62 -2.31 -9.32
N VAL A 69 -9.23 -3.24 -10.08
CA VAL A 69 -10.67 -3.20 -10.37
C VAL A 69 -11.46 -3.61 -9.13
N ARG A 70 -12.08 -2.63 -8.45
CA ARG A 70 -12.85 -2.83 -7.22
C ARG A 70 -14.30 -3.20 -7.48
N LYS A 71 -14.85 -2.77 -8.61
CA LYS A 71 -16.25 -3.00 -8.97
C LYS A 71 -16.44 -3.01 -10.48
N LEU A 72 -17.43 -3.75 -10.95
CA LEU A 72 -17.88 -3.77 -12.34
C LEU A 72 -19.33 -3.27 -12.35
N THR A 73 -19.62 -2.30 -13.22
CA THR A 73 -20.95 -1.73 -13.40
C THR A 73 -21.54 -2.26 -14.70
N PHE A 74 -22.74 -2.83 -14.61
CA PHE A 74 -23.48 -3.38 -15.73
C PHE A 74 -24.41 -2.33 -16.35
N GLU A 75 -24.75 -2.51 -17.61
CA GLU A 75 -25.68 -1.67 -18.38
C GLU A 75 -27.06 -1.56 -17.72
N ASP A 76 -27.52 -2.61 -17.04
CA ASP A 76 -28.79 -2.66 -16.31
C ASP A 76 -28.71 -2.06 -14.89
N GLY A 77 -27.60 -1.41 -14.54
CA GLY A 77 -27.37 -0.80 -13.24
C GLY A 77 -26.94 -1.77 -12.13
N ARG A 78 -26.88 -3.08 -12.41
CA ARG A 78 -26.29 -4.03 -11.45
C ARG A 78 -24.81 -3.76 -11.28
N GLU A 79 -24.30 -4.21 -10.15
CA GLU A 79 -22.89 -4.08 -9.83
C GLU A 79 -22.34 -5.38 -9.25
N MET A 80 -21.08 -5.67 -9.57
CA MET A 80 -20.36 -6.82 -9.05
C MET A 80 -19.07 -6.36 -8.41
N GLN A 81 -18.75 -6.90 -7.23
CA GLN A 81 -17.50 -6.62 -6.55
C GLN A 81 -16.32 -7.27 -7.28
N GLY A 82 -15.19 -6.57 -7.28
CA GLY A 82 -13.93 -7.10 -7.78
C GLY A 82 -13.25 -8.07 -6.78
N PRO A 83 -12.04 -8.54 -7.10
CA PRO A 83 -11.26 -8.21 -8.29
C PRO A 83 -11.85 -8.81 -9.57
N MET A 84 -11.61 -8.17 -10.72
CA MET A 84 -12.01 -8.76 -12.00
C MET A 84 -11.30 -10.11 -12.20
N ALA A 85 -11.99 -11.07 -12.82
CA ALA A 85 -11.36 -12.33 -13.21
C ALA A 85 -10.31 -12.10 -14.30
N LEU A 86 -9.15 -12.75 -14.22
CA LEU A 86 -8.09 -12.60 -15.23
C LEU A 86 -8.57 -12.99 -16.63
N ALA A 87 -9.45 -13.99 -16.73
CA ALA A 87 -10.06 -14.40 -17.99
C ALA A 87 -10.90 -13.28 -18.63
N ASP A 88 -11.58 -12.46 -17.84
CA ASP A 88 -12.37 -11.33 -18.34
C ASP A 88 -11.47 -10.14 -18.72
N LEU A 89 -10.41 -9.87 -17.95
CA LEU A 89 -9.42 -8.86 -18.31
C LEU A 89 -8.79 -9.14 -19.69
N ARG A 90 -8.49 -10.42 -19.98
CA ARG A 90 -7.96 -10.86 -21.28
C ARG A 90 -8.92 -10.68 -22.46
N ARG A 91 -10.20 -10.40 -22.20
CA ARG A 91 -11.23 -10.19 -23.23
C ARG A 91 -11.41 -8.71 -23.58
N LEU A 92 -10.74 -7.80 -22.85
CA LEU A 92 -10.64 -6.40 -23.27
C LEU A 92 -9.89 -6.32 -24.60
N SER A 93 -10.29 -5.38 -25.45
CA SER A 93 -9.49 -5.03 -26.62
C SER A 93 -8.17 -4.42 -26.17
N GLU A 94 -7.11 -4.60 -26.95
CA GLU A 94 -5.78 -4.04 -26.64
C GLU A 94 -5.82 -2.51 -26.37
N PRO A 95 -6.53 -1.67 -27.17
CA PRO A 95 -6.64 -0.24 -26.84
C PRO A 95 -7.33 0.02 -25.49
N ALA A 96 -8.33 -0.79 -25.12
CA ALA A 96 -9.02 -0.64 -23.85
C ALA A 96 -8.14 -1.09 -22.67
N LEU A 97 -7.34 -2.15 -22.87
CA LEU A 97 -6.39 -2.63 -21.88
C LEU A 97 -5.28 -1.59 -21.62
N ASN A 98 -4.72 -0.99 -22.67
CA ASN A 98 -3.72 0.07 -22.54
C ASN A 98 -4.29 1.30 -21.82
N ALA A 99 -5.49 1.75 -22.21
CA ALA A 99 -6.15 2.87 -21.54
C ALA A 99 -6.48 2.58 -20.06
N LEU A 100 -6.77 1.32 -19.72
CA LEU A 100 -6.94 0.88 -18.34
C LEU A 100 -5.62 0.97 -17.58
N TYR A 101 -4.52 0.46 -18.13
CA TYR A 101 -3.19 0.55 -17.49
C TYR A 101 -2.76 2.00 -17.23
N ASP A 102 -2.90 2.88 -18.22
CA ASP A 102 -2.60 4.31 -18.07
C ASP A 102 -3.43 4.95 -16.95
N ARG A 103 -4.69 4.51 -16.80
CA ARG A 103 -5.58 5.02 -15.75
C ARG A 103 -5.17 4.52 -14.37
N LEU A 104 -4.78 3.26 -14.26
CA LEU A 104 -4.34 2.63 -13.02
C LEU A 104 -3.04 3.26 -12.50
N GLU A 105 -2.08 3.51 -13.38
CA GLU A 105 -0.84 4.20 -13.03
C GLU A 105 -1.12 5.59 -12.45
N LYS A 106 -2.02 6.36 -13.08
CA LYS A 106 -2.44 7.68 -12.56
C LYS A 106 -3.08 7.60 -11.19
N ILE A 107 -3.88 6.56 -10.93
CA ILE A 107 -4.48 6.35 -9.61
C ILE A 107 -3.38 6.08 -8.58
N ASP A 108 -2.45 5.17 -8.87
CA ASP A 108 -1.38 4.85 -7.93
C ASP A 108 -0.50 6.08 -7.63
N LEU A 109 -0.16 6.88 -8.65
CA LEU A 109 0.59 8.14 -8.47
C LEU A 109 -0.15 9.14 -7.56
N LEU A 110 -1.45 9.36 -7.79
CA LEU A 110 -2.24 10.28 -6.96
C LEU A 110 -2.32 9.83 -5.49
N TYR A 111 -2.39 8.51 -5.26
CA TYR A 111 -2.39 7.98 -3.90
C TYR A 111 -1.01 8.09 -3.25
N LEU A 112 0.07 7.86 -3.99
CA LEU A 112 1.44 8.07 -3.50
C LEU A 112 1.69 9.53 -3.12
N GLU A 113 1.29 10.49 -3.96
CA GLU A 113 1.40 11.92 -3.67
C GLU A 113 0.61 12.32 -2.42
N ARG A 114 -0.59 11.74 -2.24
CA ARG A 114 -1.42 11.98 -1.06
C ARG A 114 -0.75 11.46 0.21
N GLU A 115 -0.17 10.27 0.17
CA GLU A 115 0.55 9.69 1.31
C GLU A 115 1.82 10.48 1.63
N ALA A 116 2.58 10.88 0.61
CA ALA A 116 3.76 11.73 0.78
C ALA A 116 3.42 13.13 1.34
N GLY A 117 2.29 13.71 0.91
CA GLY A 117 1.79 14.99 1.41
C GLY A 117 1.24 14.90 2.84
N ALA A 118 0.57 13.81 3.18
CA ALA A 118 0.09 13.55 4.55
C ALA A 118 1.24 13.27 5.53
N GLY A 119 2.34 12.67 5.06
CA GLY A 119 3.56 12.46 5.85
C GLY A 119 4.37 13.72 6.15
N ARG A 120 3.99 14.89 5.59
CA ARG A 120 4.67 16.17 5.83
C ARG A 120 4.08 16.97 7.01
N PHE A 121 3.07 16.44 7.70
CA PHE A 121 2.40 17.12 8.79
C PHE A 121 2.24 16.20 10.00
N ASP A 122 3.34 15.90 10.69
CA ASP A 122 3.32 15.64 12.14
C ASP A 122 4.63 16.10 12.80
N GLY A 123 4.70 17.39 13.11
CA GLY A 123 4.88 17.81 14.50
C GLY A 123 6.09 17.30 15.28
N THR A 124 7.32 17.46 14.79
CA THR A 124 8.48 17.61 15.70
C THR A 124 8.49 19.03 16.25
N ASP A 125 7.49 19.40 17.06
CA ASP A 125 7.48 20.61 17.89
C ASP A 125 6.48 20.41 19.04
N GLY A 126 6.97 20.40 20.28
CA GLY A 126 6.11 20.55 21.46
C GLY A 126 6.18 19.43 22.51
N GLY A 127 7.36 18.92 22.84
CA GLY A 127 7.58 18.05 23.98
C GLY A 127 8.79 18.46 24.83
N GLY A 128 9.06 19.77 24.91
CA GLY A 128 10.03 20.31 25.86
C GLY A 128 9.54 20.03 27.27
N ASN A 129 10.19 19.08 27.95
CA ASN A 129 10.04 18.90 29.39
C ASN A 129 10.36 20.26 30.06
N PRO A 130 9.44 20.91 30.80
CA PRO A 130 9.80 22.09 31.56
C PRO A 130 10.64 21.63 32.74
N VAL A 131 11.96 21.63 32.58
CA VAL A 131 12.88 21.69 33.71
C VAL A 131 12.67 23.07 34.32
N GLY A 132 11.93 23.11 35.44
CA GLY A 132 11.64 24.33 36.16
C GLY A 132 12.91 25.11 36.46
N GLY A 133 13.00 26.31 35.90
CA GLY A 133 13.91 27.34 36.39
C GLY A 133 13.32 27.93 37.67
N ALA A 134 14.00 27.67 38.79
CA ALA A 134 13.99 28.55 39.94
C ALA A 134 15.44 29.02 40.15
N ASP A 135 15.61 30.32 40.05
CA ASP A 135 16.84 31.11 40.02
C ASP A 135 17.72 31.01 41.29
N PRO A 136 18.98 31.51 41.24
CA PRO A 136 20.03 31.29 42.23
C PRO A 136 20.11 32.36 43.35
N GLU A 137 20.92 32.04 44.38
CA GLU A 137 21.51 32.89 45.43
C GLU A 137 20.77 33.08 46.77
N SER A 138 21.28 32.46 47.86
CA SER A 138 21.90 33.15 49.02
C SER A 138 22.10 32.24 50.27
N GLY A 139 23.35 32.15 50.74
CA GLY A 139 23.70 32.29 52.17
C GLY A 139 23.60 31.13 53.17
N ALA A 140 24.77 30.61 53.55
CA ALA A 140 25.21 30.25 54.92
C ALA A 140 24.67 28.97 55.63
N GLY A 141 25.61 28.08 56.02
CA GLY A 141 25.46 27.22 57.20
C GLY A 141 26.03 25.79 57.09
N LEU A 142 27.33 25.59 57.34
CA LEU A 142 27.85 24.36 57.99
C LEU A 142 27.62 24.52 59.51
N PRO A 143 27.43 23.45 60.33
CA PRO A 143 28.34 22.29 60.47
C PRO A 143 27.56 20.97 60.76
N ASP A 144 28.07 19.81 61.16
CA ASP A 144 29.37 19.21 61.52
C ASP A 144 29.19 17.67 61.38
N GLY A 145 30.26 16.90 61.19
CA GLY A 145 30.21 15.43 61.11
C GLY A 145 29.72 14.74 62.41
N PRO A 146 29.55 13.40 62.41
CA PRO A 146 30.73 12.57 62.61
C PRO A 146 30.76 11.21 61.85
N GLY A 147 31.96 10.81 61.43
CA GLY A 147 32.52 9.47 61.69
C GLY A 147 32.24 8.30 60.72
N PRO A 148 33.27 7.58 60.21
CA PRO A 148 33.12 6.45 59.28
C PRO A 148 33.31 5.07 59.95
N VAL A 149 32.64 4.03 59.45
CA VAL A 149 32.99 2.57 59.57
C VAL A 149 31.92 1.76 58.80
N GLY A 150 32.15 0.77 57.96
CA GLY A 150 33.33 0.08 57.41
C GLY A 150 32.80 -1.05 56.49
N GLU A 151 33.52 -1.42 55.44
CA GLU A 151 33.24 -2.64 54.65
C GLU A 151 33.60 -3.91 55.46
N PRO A 152 33.02 -5.07 55.11
CA PRO A 152 33.89 -6.08 54.49
C PRO A 152 33.27 -6.94 53.38
N ALA A 153 34.15 -7.31 52.43
CA ALA A 153 34.28 -8.55 51.64
C ALA A 153 33.05 -9.48 51.52
N GLY A 154 32.63 -9.90 50.32
CA GLY A 154 33.46 -10.58 49.33
C GLY A 154 33.61 -12.05 49.69
N ASN A 155 32.79 -12.91 49.07
CA ASN A 155 33.10 -14.31 48.80
C ASN A 155 32.35 -14.77 47.54
#